data_AF-V4Y7M0-F1
#
_entry.id   AF-V4Y7M0-F1
#
_cell.length_a   1.000
_cell.length_b   1.000
_cell.length_c   1.000
_cell.angle_alpha   90.00
_cell.angle_beta   90.00
_cell.angle_gamma   90.00
#
_symmetry.space_group_name_H-M   'P 1'
#
loop_
_entity.id
_entity.type
_entity.pdbx_description
1 polymer ?
#
loop_
_entity_poly.entity_id
_entity_poly.type
_entity_poly.pdbx_seq_one_letter_code
_entity_poly.pdbx_strand_id
1 'polypeptide(L)'
;AIPRFDALFSRVRHVLRMVEFQVAVADPETGDTYQRTIDGQDANRFVGRAIGDEVDGGAVGLDGFTVEITGGSDETGRPMRDDVPGTDLKELLLTGGVGYDPERDGERRRVTVRGREVGDTTAQVNVSVVDGDDVAAAYGEDEA
;
A
#
# COMPACT_ATOMS: atom_id res chain seq x y z
N ALA A 1 -34.83 -43.89 20.56
CA ALA A 1 -34.98 -42.42 20.67
C ALA A 1 -33.66 -41.85 21.18
N ILE A 2 -32.97 -41.08 20.35
CA ILE A 2 -31.66 -40.46 20.64
C ILE A 2 -31.87 -38.97 20.30
N PRO A 3 -31.51 -38.02 21.18
CA PRO A 3 -31.94 -36.64 21.04
C PRO A 3 -31.19 -35.93 19.89
N ARG A 4 -31.94 -35.07 19.19
CA ARG A 4 -31.49 -34.07 18.22
C ARG A 4 -30.31 -33.27 18.77
N PHE A 5 -29.19 -33.30 18.08
CA PHE A 5 -28.11 -32.33 18.26
C PHE A 5 -28.49 -31.08 17.46
N ASP A 6 -29.05 -30.12 18.18
CA ASP A 6 -29.30 -28.76 17.73
C ASP A 6 -27.95 -28.01 17.73
N ALA A 7 -27.17 -28.20 16.67
CA ALA A 7 -25.96 -27.41 16.44
C ALA A 7 -26.35 -26.16 15.65
N LEU A 8 -26.74 -25.15 16.42
CA LEU A 8 -26.60 -23.72 16.14
C LEU A 8 -25.42 -23.47 15.17
N PHE A 9 -25.71 -23.45 13.87
CA PHE A 9 -24.78 -23.03 12.82
C PHE A 9 -24.67 -21.50 12.93
N SER A 10 -24.06 -21.06 14.03
CA SER A 10 -23.70 -19.68 14.29
C SER A 10 -22.67 -19.28 13.24
N ARG A 11 -23.18 -18.76 12.12
CA ARG A 11 -22.67 -17.63 11.36
C ARG A 11 -21.21 -17.29 11.67
N VAL A 12 -20.29 -18.19 11.30
CA VAL A 12 -18.90 -17.82 11.09
C VAL A 12 -18.87 -17.11 9.74
N ARG A 13 -19.35 -15.86 9.73
CA ARG A 13 -18.88 -14.89 8.75
C ARG A 13 -17.46 -14.55 9.19
N HIS A 14 -16.53 -15.48 8.97
CA HIS A 14 -15.14 -15.12 8.74
C HIS A 14 -15.19 -14.23 7.52
N VAL A 15 -15.37 -12.93 7.77
CA VAL A 15 -14.98 -11.90 6.85
C VAL A 15 -13.47 -12.07 6.79
N LEU A 16 -12.98 -12.94 5.92
CA LEU A 16 -11.71 -12.70 5.28
C LEU A 16 -11.91 -11.31 4.67
N ARG A 17 -11.43 -10.26 5.34
CA ARG A 17 -11.24 -8.99 4.65
C ARG A 17 -10.26 -9.37 3.55
N MET A 18 -10.76 -9.52 2.33
CA MET A 18 -9.89 -9.46 1.18
C MET A 18 -9.25 -8.08 1.28
N VAL A 19 -7.94 -8.08 1.48
CA VAL A 19 -7.16 -6.86 1.53
C VAL A 19 -7.26 -6.26 0.14
N GLU A 20 -7.66 -4.99 0.08
CA GLU A 20 -7.79 -4.22 -1.15
C GLU A 20 -6.91 -2.99 -0.98
N PHE A 21 -6.13 -2.66 -2.01
CA PHE A 21 -5.30 -1.47 -2.02
C PHE A 21 -5.59 -0.64 -3.27
N GLN A 22 -5.57 0.68 -3.09
CA GLN A 22 -5.34 1.60 -4.21
C GLN A 22 -3.83 1.71 -4.42
N VAL A 23 -3.37 1.43 -5.63
CA VAL A 23 -1.96 1.52 -6.00
C VAL A 23 -1.78 2.65 -6.99
N ALA A 24 -0.92 3.60 -6.64
CA ALA A 24 -0.43 4.62 -7.56
C ALA A 24 0.90 4.12 -8.15
N VAL A 25 0.90 3.80 -9.43
CA VAL A 25 2.05 3.29 -10.18
C VAL A 25 2.66 4.46 -10.94
N ALA A 26 3.84 4.90 -10.51
CA ALA A 26 4.59 5.96 -11.19
C ALA A 26 5.52 5.36 -12.24
N ASP A 27 5.47 5.92 -13.44
CA ASP A 27 6.48 5.73 -14.48
C ASP A 27 7.49 6.90 -14.41
N PRO A 28 8.72 6.67 -13.93
CA PRO A 28 9.71 7.74 -13.83
C PRO A 28 10.27 8.20 -15.18
N GLU A 29 10.12 7.42 -16.26
CA GLU A 29 10.65 7.77 -17.59
C GLU A 29 9.74 8.81 -18.27
N THR A 30 8.43 8.64 -18.16
CA THR A 30 7.43 9.56 -18.72
C THR A 30 7.00 10.64 -17.73
N GLY A 31 7.05 10.34 -16.42
CA GLY A 31 6.51 11.18 -15.35
C GLY A 31 5.02 10.95 -15.08
N ASP A 32 4.41 9.98 -15.77
CA ASP A 32 2.99 9.66 -15.64
C ASP A 32 2.72 8.78 -14.40
N THR A 33 1.46 8.79 -13.96
CA THR A 33 1.02 7.97 -12.81
C THR A 33 -0.33 7.33 -13.08
N TYR A 34 -0.38 6.02 -12.92
CA TYR A 34 -1.55 5.20 -13.18
C TYR A 34 -2.14 4.68 -11.87
N GLN A 35 -3.45 4.87 -11.67
CA GLN A 35 -4.14 4.34 -10.49
C GLN A 35 -4.75 2.98 -10.79
N ARG A 36 -4.50 2.01 -9.90
CA ARG A 36 -5.05 0.65 -9.98
C ARG A 36 -5.66 0.26 -8.65
N THR A 37 -6.76 -0.48 -8.69
CA THR A 37 -7.31 -1.15 -7.52
C THR A 37 -6.90 -2.61 -7.61
N ILE A 38 -6.25 -3.12 -6.57
CA ILE A 38 -5.83 -4.52 -6.49
C ILE A 38 -6.45 -5.16 -5.26
N ASP A 39 -6.81 -6.44 -5.38
CA ASP A 39 -7.41 -7.21 -4.31
C ASP A 39 -6.90 -8.66 -4.32
N GLY A 40 -7.30 -9.44 -3.31
CA GLY A 40 -7.05 -10.87 -3.28
C GLY A 40 -5.57 -11.24 -3.36
N GLN A 41 -5.19 -12.02 -4.37
CA GLN A 41 -3.82 -12.52 -4.50
C GLN A 41 -2.82 -11.41 -4.86
N ASP A 42 -3.25 -10.39 -5.61
CA ASP A 42 -2.41 -9.28 -6.03
C ASP A 42 -2.09 -8.38 -4.83
N ALA A 43 -3.10 -8.03 -4.03
CA ALA A 43 -2.88 -7.30 -2.77
C ALA A 43 -1.98 -8.07 -1.80
N ASN A 44 -2.14 -9.40 -1.68
CA ASN A 44 -1.32 -10.22 -0.78
C ASN A 44 0.19 -10.21 -1.13
N ARG A 45 0.58 -9.85 -2.36
CA ARG A 45 2.00 -9.71 -2.73
C ARG A 45 2.68 -8.51 -2.07
N PHE A 46 1.91 -7.49 -1.68
CA PHE A 46 2.40 -6.30 -1.01
C PHE A 46 2.45 -6.43 0.51
N VAL A 47 1.55 -7.23 1.11
CA VAL A 47 1.47 -7.37 2.57
C VAL A 47 2.79 -7.90 3.15
N GLY A 48 3.31 -7.21 4.17
CA GLY A 48 4.58 -7.54 4.82
C GLY A 48 5.83 -7.05 4.06
N ARG A 49 5.67 -6.42 2.89
CA ARG A 49 6.75 -5.68 2.22
C ARG A 49 6.90 -4.29 2.82
N ALA A 50 8.10 -3.77 2.78
CA ALA A 50 8.43 -2.44 3.27
C ALA A 50 8.66 -1.45 2.13
N ILE A 51 8.62 -0.16 2.46
CA ILE A 51 9.18 0.89 1.59
C ILE A 51 10.64 0.53 1.24
N GLY A 52 10.96 0.62 -0.05
CA GLY A 52 12.22 0.23 -0.67
C GLY A 52 12.29 -1.24 -1.11
N ASP A 53 11.25 -2.05 -0.86
CA ASP A 53 11.20 -3.43 -1.36
C ASP A 53 10.62 -3.47 -2.78
N GLU A 54 11.20 -4.35 -3.59
CA GLU A 54 10.73 -4.69 -4.93
C GLU A 54 9.64 -5.76 -4.91
N VAL A 55 8.67 -5.60 -5.81
CA VAL A 55 7.53 -6.50 -6.04
C VAL A 55 7.37 -6.73 -7.54
N ASP A 56 6.93 -7.93 -7.90
CA ASP A 56 6.56 -8.28 -9.28
C ASP A 56 5.46 -7.37 -9.81
N GLY A 57 5.69 -6.72 -10.95
CA GLY A 57 4.79 -5.76 -11.58
C GLY A 57 3.48 -6.39 -12.06
N GLY A 58 3.42 -7.72 -12.25
CA GLY A 58 2.18 -8.42 -12.57
C GLY A 58 1.09 -8.20 -11.51
N ALA A 59 1.48 -7.92 -10.26
CA ALA A 59 0.54 -7.56 -9.20
C ALA A 59 -0.24 -6.26 -9.46
N VAL A 60 0.24 -5.40 -10.37
CA VAL A 60 -0.42 -4.14 -10.78
C VAL A 60 -0.73 -4.11 -12.28
N GLY A 61 -0.76 -5.27 -12.93
CA GLY A 61 -1.06 -5.41 -14.36
C GLY A 61 0.11 -5.06 -15.30
N LEU A 62 1.34 -5.07 -14.79
CA LEU A 62 2.57 -4.86 -15.57
C LEU A 62 3.38 -6.17 -15.63
N ASP A 63 2.89 -7.13 -16.41
CA ASP A 63 3.53 -8.44 -16.54
C ASP A 63 4.97 -8.30 -17.09
N GLY A 64 5.95 -8.85 -16.36
CA GLY A 64 7.37 -8.78 -16.73
C GLY A 64 8.11 -7.54 -16.21
N PHE A 65 7.42 -6.64 -15.49
CA PHE A 65 8.02 -5.46 -14.88
C PHE A 65 8.37 -5.73 -13.41
N THR A 66 9.24 -4.89 -12.86
CA THR A 66 9.50 -4.81 -11.41
C THR A 66 9.13 -3.41 -10.90
N VAL A 67 8.43 -3.37 -9.77
CA VAL A 67 8.05 -2.12 -9.11
C VAL A 67 8.64 -2.06 -7.70
N GLU A 68 9.08 -0.89 -7.28
CA GLU A 68 9.55 -0.62 -5.91
C GLU A 68 8.47 0.12 -5.12
N ILE A 69 8.24 -0.28 -3.86
CA ILE A 69 7.34 0.45 -2.95
C ILE A 69 8.04 1.73 -2.48
N THR A 70 7.52 2.89 -2.88
CA THR A 70 8.08 4.20 -2.51
C THR A 70 7.38 4.83 -1.31
N GLY A 71 6.18 4.36 -0.97
CA GLY A 71 5.42 4.90 0.16
C GLY A 71 3.99 4.40 0.22
N GLY A 72 3.17 5.12 0.98
CA GLY A 72 1.75 4.80 1.10
C GLY A 72 1.09 5.59 2.22
N SER A 73 -0.20 5.31 2.42
CA SER A 73 -0.99 5.90 3.48
C SER A 73 -2.02 4.92 4.02
N ASP A 74 -2.46 5.16 5.25
CA ASP A 74 -3.53 4.37 5.87
C ASP A 74 -4.92 4.95 5.61
N GLU A 75 -5.96 4.26 6.10
CA GLU A 75 -7.37 4.65 5.97
C GLU A 75 -7.69 6.08 6.48
N THR A 76 -6.83 6.67 7.33
CA THR A 76 -6.99 8.04 7.87
C THR A 76 -6.10 9.05 7.14
N GLY A 77 -5.37 8.63 6.11
CA GLY A 77 -4.44 9.46 5.36
C GLY A 77 -3.11 9.72 6.08
N ARG A 78 -2.80 8.98 7.15
CA ARG A 78 -1.47 9.10 7.78
C ARG A 78 -0.44 8.44 6.87
N PRO A 79 0.70 9.10 6.60
CA PRO A 79 1.69 8.56 5.70
C PRO A 79 2.47 7.41 6.35
N MET A 80 2.89 6.46 5.53
CA MET A 80 3.94 5.50 5.86
C MET A 80 5.30 6.19 5.83
N ARG A 81 6.20 5.80 6.74
CA ARG A 81 7.50 6.44 6.91
C ARG A 81 8.61 5.40 6.98
N ASP A 82 9.64 5.56 6.17
CA ASP A 82 10.70 4.58 5.92
C ASP A 82 11.56 4.25 7.15
N ASP A 83 11.80 5.23 8.02
CA ASP A 83 12.60 5.09 9.24
C ASP A 83 11.82 4.47 10.42
N VAL A 84 10.52 4.20 10.26
CA VAL A 84 9.68 3.59 11.30
C VAL A 84 9.43 2.11 11.00
N PRO A 85 9.93 1.17 11.82
CA PRO A 85 9.78 -0.26 11.54
C PRO A 85 8.37 -0.78 11.81
N GLY A 86 8.03 -1.88 11.16
CA GLY A 86 6.79 -2.60 11.36
C GLY A 86 5.60 -1.97 10.66
N THR A 87 4.43 -2.53 10.91
CA THR A 87 3.18 -2.02 10.36
C THR A 87 2.53 -1.02 11.29
N ASP A 88 2.81 -0.93 12.59
CA ASP A 88 2.02 -0.14 13.56
C ASP A 88 2.09 1.39 13.43
N LEU A 89 1.18 2.09 14.10
CA LEU A 89 1.24 3.54 14.27
C LEU A 89 2.30 3.94 15.31
N LYS A 90 2.99 5.06 15.07
CA LYS A 90 3.94 5.68 16.00
C LYS A 90 3.73 7.18 16.06
N GLU A 91 3.75 7.74 17.27
CA GLU A 91 3.77 9.18 17.50
C GLU A 91 5.22 9.65 17.65
N LEU A 92 5.64 10.58 16.79
CA LEU A 92 7.01 11.09 16.72
C LEU A 92 7.02 12.61 16.87
N LEU A 93 8.03 13.14 17.55
CA LEU A 93 8.28 14.59 17.60
C LEU A 93 9.13 15.01 16.40
N LEU A 94 8.48 15.47 15.34
CA LEU A 94 9.10 15.80 14.06
C LEU A 94 9.56 17.26 14.00
N THR A 95 10.62 17.49 13.23
CA THR A 95 11.13 18.82 12.84
C THR A 95 10.90 19.08 11.35
N GLY A 96 10.40 18.09 10.60
CA GLY A 96 10.09 18.16 9.17
C GLY A 96 10.04 16.76 8.53
N GLY A 97 9.85 16.72 7.20
CA GLY A 97 9.87 15.50 6.40
C GLY A 97 8.50 14.84 6.22
N VAL A 98 8.48 13.52 5.98
CA VAL A 98 7.24 12.77 5.74
C VAL A 98 6.29 12.90 6.93
N GLY A 99 5.08 13.41 6.62
CA GLY A 99 4.01 13.68 7.59
C GLY A 99 4.07 15.04 8.28
N TYR A 100 5.09 15.87 8.03
CA TYR A 100 5.17 17.20 8.62
C TYR A 100 6.02 18.17 7.80
N ASP A 101 5.38 19.24 7.30
CA ASP A 101 6.06 20.37 6.67
C ASP A 101 6.03 21.59 7.62
N PRO A 102 7.17 22.01 8.20
CA PRO A 102 7.23 23.09 9.19
C PRO A 102 7.13 24.46 8.52
N GLU A 103 6.30 25.35 9.06
CA GLU A 103 6.13 26.73 8.52
C GLU A 103 7.18 27.71 9.03
N ARG A 104 7.91 27.35 10.10
CA ARG A 104 8.89 28.21 10.76
C ARG A 104 10.12 27.42 11.18
N ASP A 105 11.28 28.07 11.10
CA ASP A 105 12.52 27.53 11.62
C ASP A 105 12.40 27.17 13.10
N GLY A 106 12.80 25.94 13.42
CA GLY A 106 12.76 25.40 14.78
C GLY A 106 11.37 24.94 15.25
N GLU A 107 10.33 25.00 14.40
CA GLU A 107 9.02 24.41 14.73
C GLU A 107 9.14 22.89 14.88
N ARG A 108 8.47 22.35 15.89
CA ARG A 108 8.39 20.91 16.15
C ARG A 108 6.95 20.52 16.44
N ARG A 109 6.52 19.37 15.91
CA ARG A 109 5.16 18.87 16.12
C ARG A 109 5.19 17.38 16.43
N ARG A 110 4.38 16.94 17.40
CA ARG A 110 4.08 15.52 17.56
C ARG A 110 3.09 15.11 16.48
N VAL A 111 3.50 14.18 15.63
CA VAL A 111 2.71 13.67 14.52
C VAL A 111 2.68 12.15 14.59
N THR A 112 1.50 11.59 14.35
CA THR A 112 1.30 10.15 14.25
C THR A 112 1.48 9.70 12.80
N VAL A 113 2.41 8.80 12.58
CA VAL A 113 2.74 8.20 11.28
C VAL A 113 2.54 6.69 11.33
N ARG A 114 2.49 6.06 10.16
CA ARG A 114 2.48 4.61 10.01
C ARG A 114 3.92 4.10 9.81
N GLY A 115 4.21 2.90 10.29
CA GLY A 115 5.45 2.21 9.96
C GLY A 115 5.61 1.93 8.46
N ARG A 116 6.82 1.54 8.07
CA ARG A 116 7.26 1.36 6.68
C ARG A 116 6.68 0.12 6.00
N GLU A 117 6.13 -0.82 6.76
CA GLU A 117 5.61 -2.09 6.22
C GLU A 117 4.13 -1.98 5.85
N VAL A 118 3.76 -2.52 4.69
CA VAL A 118 2.38 -2.61 4.23
C VAL A 118 1.64 -3.63 5.07
N GLY A 119 0.50 -3.22 5.64
CA GLY A 119 -0.36 -4.07 6.47
C GLY A 119 -1.83 -3.94 6.11
N ASP A 120 -2.69 -4.64 6.86
CA ASP A 120 -4.14 -4.75 6.56
C ASP A 120 -4.92 -3.43 6.57
N THR A 121 -4.35 -2.42 7.22
CA THR A 121 -4.92 -1.07 7.40
C THR A 121 -4.32 -0.04 6.43
N THR A 122 -3.36 -0.45 5.59
CA THR A 122 -2.88 0.38 4.49
C THR A 122 -4.02 0.55 3.50
N ALA A 123 -4.27 1.78 3.06
CA ALA A 123 -5.34 2.09 2.11
C ALA A 123 -4.77 2.36 0.71
N GLN A 124 -3.62 3.02 0.65
CA GLN A 124 -2.91 3.30 -0.60
C GLN A 124 -1.45 2.88 -0.49
N VAL A 125 -0.95 2.28 -1.56
CA VAL A 125 0.48 1.99 -1.77
C VAL A 125 0.96 2.81 -2.97
N ASN A 126 2.12 3.45 -2.83
CA ASN A 126 2.79 4.14 -3.94
C ASN A 126 3.93 3.27 -4.41
N VAL A 127 4.02 3.05 -5.71
CA VAL A 127 5.10 2.28 -6.33
C VAL A 127 5.69 3.04 -7.50
N SER A 128 6.96 2.77 -7.79
CA SER A 128 7.63 3.25 -9.00
C SER A 128 8.15 2.07 -9.81
N VAL A 129 8.00 2.14 -11.13
CA VAL A 129 8.62 1.17 -12.05
C VAL A 129 10.14 1.31 -11.97
N VAL A 130 10.85 0.22 -11.70
CA VAL A 130 12.33 0.19 -11.62
C VAL A 130 12.97 -0.62 -12.75
N ASP A 131 12.25 -1.58 -13.31
CA ASP A 131 12.69 -2.38 -14.45
C ASP A 131 11.46 -2.76 -15.30
N GLY A 132 11.56 -2.57 -16.61
CA GLY A 132 10.47 -2.81 -17.56
C GLY A 132 10.61 -1.99 -18.83
N ASP A 133 9.72 -2.26 -19.79
CA ASP A 133 9.63 -1.55 -21.06
C ASP A 133 8.53 -0.46 -20.98
N ASP A 134 7.73 -0.30 -22.03
CA ASP A 134 6.72 0.75 -22.16
C ASP A 134 5.49 0.48 -21.26
N VAL A 135 5.35 1.30 -20.20
CA VAL A 135 4.25 1.22 -19.22
C VAL A 135 2.92 1.62 -19.83
N ALA A 136 2.91 2.63 -20.71
CA ALA A 136 1.69 3.12 -21.36
C ALA A 136 1.11 2.05 -22.32
N ALA A 137 1.98 1.37 -23.07
CA ALA A 137 1.59 0.25 -23.92
C ALA A 137 1.05 -0.93 -23.08
N ALA A 138 1.68 -1.24 -21.94
CA ALA A 138 1.22 -2.31 -21.04
C ALA A 138 -0.18 -2.02 -20.46
N TYR A 139 -0.50 -0.75 -20.20
CA TYR A 139 -1.84 -0.34 -19.77
C TYR A 139 -2.83 -0.05 -20.90
N GLY A 140 -2.39 -0.13 -22.16
CA GLY A 140 -3.24 0.00 -23.33
C GLY A 140 -3.68 1.43 -23.62
N GLU A 141 -2.87 2.44 -23.29
CA GLU A 141 -3.17 3.85 -23.56
C GLU A 141 -2.68 4.35 -24.94
N ASP A 142 -2.28 3.45 -25.84
CA ASP A 142 -1.82 3.78 -27.22
C ASP A 142 -2.93 4.26 -28.19
N GLU A 143 -4.18 4.40 -27.75
CA GLU A 143 -5.26 4.97 -28.58
C GLU A 143 -6.09 6.02 -27.82
N ALA A 144 -5.62 7.27 -27.83
CA ALA A 144 -6.45 8.47 -27.57
C ALA A 144 -6.01 9.67 -28.43
#